data_AF-A0A2E0PL41-F1
#
_entry.id   AF-A0A2E0PL41-F1
#
_cell.length_a   1.000
_cell.length_b   1.000
_cell.length_c   1.000
_cell.angle_alpha   90.00
_cell.angle_beta   90.00
_cell.angle_gamma   90.00
#
_symmetry.space_group_name_H-M   'P 1'
#
loop_
_entity.id
_entity.type
_entity.pdbx_description
1 polymer ?
#
loop_
_entity_poly.entity_id
_entity_poly.type
_entity_poly.pdbx_seq_one_letter_code
_entity_poly.pdbx_strand_id
1 'polypeptide(L)'
;VQNNNLIYTVSTEQEIQDLQNSYLPPISISTGMTNLSGTFFNFQPYMAVKWQITDRVGLRISIGYNKGVIQAGQWKLNDRFQISDSPKSALSALSFRTMIYFGL
;
A
#
# COMPACT_ATOMS: atom_id res chain seq x y z
N VAL A 1 7.23 13.31 -0.08
CA VAL A 1 8.38 14.15 0.29
C VAL A 1 9.04 13.47 1.49
N GLN A 2 10.32 13.09 1.42
CA GLN A 2 10.99 12.50 2.58
C GLN A 2 11.19 13.61 3.62
N ASN A 3 10.65 13.42 4.83
CA ASN A 3 10.89 14.33 5.96
C ASN A 3 12.35 14.18 6.40
N ASN A 4 13.22 15.07 5.93
CA ASN A 4 14.66 15.10 6.22
C ASN A 4 14.96 15.82 7.55
N ASN A 5 14.15 15.61 8.58
CA ASN A 5 14.39 16.22 9.88
C ASN A 5 15.33 15.32 10.69
N LEU A 6 16.58 15.74 10.84
CA LEU A 6 17.58 15.10 11.70
C LEU A 6 17.43 15.65 13.12
N ILE A 7 17.20 14.78 14.10
CA ILE A 7 17.05 15.16 15.51
C ILE A 7 18.33 14.78 16.24
N TYR A 8 19.04 15.78 16.79
CA TYR A 8 20.23 15.60 17.62
C TYR A 8 19.95 16.04 19.06
N THR A 9 20.39 15.24 20.03
CA THR A 9 20.39 15.62 21.44
C THR A 9 21.77 16.17 21.77
N VAL A 10 21.83 17.42 22.19
CA VAL A 10 23.09 18.07 22.57
C VAL A 10 23.05 18.34 24.07
N SER A 11 24.11 17.98 24.77
CA SER A 11 24.22 18.08 26.24
C SER A 11 24.80 19.41 26.70
N THR A 12 25.59 20.07 25.86
CA THR A 12 26.30 21.32 26.21
C THR A 12 26.24 22.34 25.08
N GLU A 13 26.23 23.64 25.41
CA GLU A 13 26.13 24.72 24.42
C GLU A 13 27.34 24.77 23.46
N GLN A 14 28.49 24.27 23.89
CA GLN A 14 29.72 24.25 23.11
C GLN A 14 29.64 23.23 21.96
N GLU A 15 29.04 22.07 22.21
CA GLU A 15 28.76 21.05 21.19
C GLU A 15 27.80 21.58 20.10
N ILE A 16 26.91 22.52 20.42
CA ILE A 16 26.01 23.14 19.43
C ILE A 16 26.82 23.94 18.40
N GLN A 17 27.83 24.70 18.85
CA GLN A 17 28.66 25.53 17.97
C GLN A 17 29.55 24.69 17.05
N ASP A 18 30.06 23.56 17.56
CA ASP A 18 30.87 22.63 16.78
C ASP A 18 30.03 21.88 15.73
N LEU A 19 28.76 21.60 16.03
CA LEU A 19 27.84 20.94 15.11
C LEU A 19 27.27 21.89 14.03
N GLN A 20 27.19 23.19 14.29
CA GLN A 20 26.68 24.18 13.31
C GLN A 20 27.52 24.25 12.03
N ASN A 21 28.80 23.88 12.08
CA ASN A 21 29.72 23.92 10.94
C ASN A 21 30.16 22.53 10.45
N SER A 22 29.57 21.45 10.99
CA SER A 22 29.97 20.08 10.72
C SER A 22 28.94 19.34 9.85
N TYR A 23 29.41 18.43 9.00
CA TYR A 23 28.52 17.54 8.26
C TYR A 23 27.86 16.55 9.23
N LEU A 24 26.53 16.55 9.24
CA LEU A 24 25.71 15.70 10.09
C LEU A 24 25.28 14.44 9.31
N PRO A 25 25.91 13.28 9.53
CA PRO A 25 25.54 12.07 8.81
C PRO A 25 24.12 11.64 9.20
N PRO A 26 23.28 11.24 8.24
CA PRO A 26 21.94 10.78 8.53
C PRO A 26 21.99 9.49 9.35
N ILE A 27 21.38 9.54 10.54
CA ILE A 27 21.28 8.38 11.42
C ILE A 27 19.98 7.65 11.07
N SER A 28 20.09 6.37 10.71
CA SER A 28 18.94 5.51 10.45
C SER A 28 18.20 5.23 11.75
N ILE A 29 17.13 5.97 12.02
CA ILE A 29 16.26 5.72 13.16
C ILE A 29 15.46 4.46 12.86
N SER A 30 15.81 3.35 13.53
CA SER A 30 15.03 2.12 13.58
C SER A 30 13.74 2.37 14.38
N THR A 31 12.80 3.10 13.79
CA THR A 31 11.44 3.17 14.30
C THR A 31 10.80 1.80 14.07
N GLY A 32 10.32 1.17 15.15
CA GLY A 32 9.65 -0.12 15.09
C GLY A 32 8.53 -0.12 14.05
N MET A 33 8.33 -1.26 13.41
CA MET A 33 7.37 -1.48 12.33
C MET A 33 5.99 -0.90 12.72
N THR A 34 5.65 0.28 12.21
CA THR A 34 4.37 0.93 12.51
C THR A 34 3.34 0.47 11.50
N ASN A 35 2.16 0.08 11.98
CA ASN A 35 1.10 -0.43 11.12
C ASN A 35 0.51 0.74 10.34
N LEU A 36 0.53 0.63 9.01
CA LEU A 36 0.01 1.64 8.10
C LEU A 36 -1.36 1.19 7.58
N SER A 37 -2.41 1.90 7.99
CA SER A 37 -3.79 1.66 7.55
C SER A 37 -4.33 2.89 6.81
N GLY A 38 -5.46 2.78 6.12
CA GLY A 38 -6.05 3.92 5.42
C GLY A 38 -7.43 3.61 4.90
N THR A 39 -8.27 4.64 4.74
CA THR A 39 -9.61 4.48 4.17
C THR A 39 -9.48 4.26 2.66
N PHE A 40 -10.03 3.16 2.14
CA PHE A 40 -9.95 2.81 0.72
C PHE A 40 -11.31 2.59 0.07
N PHE A 41 -11.42 2.95 -1.20
CA PHE A 41 -12.54 2.52 -2.05
C PHE A 41 -12.12 1.25 -2.78
N ASN A 42 -12.94 0.20 -2.67
CA ASN A 42 -12.71 -1.08 -3.33
C ASN A 42 -13.73 -1.27 -4.46
N PHE A 43 -13.26 -1.31 -5.70
CA PHE A 43 -14.08 -1.64 -6.87
C PHE A 43 -13.65 -2.98 -7.46
N GLN A 44 -14.62 -3.89 -7.61
CA GLN A 44 -14.42 -5.27 -8.07
C GLN A 44 -15.34 -5.63 -9.23
N PRO A 45 -15.12 -5.11 -10.44
CA PRO A 45 -15.82 -5.57 -11.63
C PRO A 45 -15.45 -7.02 -11.92
N TYR A 46 -16.47 -7.81 -12.25
CA TYR A 46 -16.36 -9.23 -12.57
C TYR A 46 -17.14 -9.51 -13.84
N MET A 47 -16.50 -10.19 -14.78
CA MET A 47 -17.16 -10.72 -15.97
C MET A 47 -16.83 -12.20 -16.13
N ALA A 48 -17.83 -12.98 -16.56
CA ALA A 48 -17.65 -14.38 -16.85
C ALA A 48 -18.39 -14.78 -18.12
N VAL A 49 -17.73 -15.59 -18.93
CA VAL A 49 -18.30 -16.23 -20.11
C VAL A 49 -18.43 -17.72 -19.81
N LYS A 50 -19.63 -18.25 -20.04
CA LYS A 50 -19.90 -19.69 -19.96
C LYS A 50 -20.19 -20.20 -21.36
N TRP A 51 -19.35 -21.10 -21.85
CA TRP A 51 -19.62 -21.91 -23.02
C TRP A 51 -20.11 -23.28 -22.59
N GLN A 52 -21.26 -23.68 -23.12
CA GLN A 52 -21.71 -25.07 -23.06
C GLN A 52 -21.41 -25.68 -24.43
N ILE A 53 -20.42 -26.56 -24.49
CA ILE A 53 -19.93 -27.14 -25.74
C ILE A 53 -20.80 -28.35 -26.12
N THR A 54 -21.18 -29.13 -25.12
CA THR A 54 -22.05 -30.31 -25.26
C THR A 54 -22.88 -30.45 -23.99
N ASP A 55 -23.93 -31.27 -24.01
CA ASP A 55 -24.77 -31.56 -22.84
C ASP A 55 -23.98 -32.01 -21.61
N ARG A 56 -22.78 -32.56 -21.83
CA ARG A 56 -21.88 -33.05 -20.78
C ARG A 56 -20.57 -32.27 -20.66
N VAL A 57 -20.32 -31.25 -21.48
CA VAL A 57 -19.05 -30.51 -21.41
C VAL A 57 -19.28 -29.02 -21.46
N GLY A 58 -18.73 -28.31 -20.48
CA GLY A 58 -18.80 -26.86 -20.41
C GLY A 58 -17.48 -26.23 -19.96
N LEU A 59 -17.29 -24.98 -20.36
CA LEU A 59 -16.15 -24.14 -19.98
C LEU A 59 -16.70 -22.83 -19.42
N ARG A 60 -16.16 -22.40 -18.28
CA ARG A 60 -16.39 -21.05 -17.75
C ARG A 60 -15.08 -20.34 -17.55
N ILE A 61 -14.93 -19.21 -18.22
CA ILE A 61 -13.80 -18.29 -18.03
C ILE A 61 -14.32 -17.09 -17.28
N SER A 62 -13.63 -16.72 -16.20
CA SER A 62 -13.99 -15.60 -15.34
C SER A 62 -12.77 -14.72 -15.14
N ILE A 63 -12.96 -13.41 -15.27
CA ILE A 63 -11.92 -12.41 -15.04
C ILE A 63 -12.50 -11.32 -14.14
N GLY A 64 -11.70 -10.93 -13.16
CA GLY A 64 -12.02 -9.89 -12.22
C GLY A 64 -10.86 -8.92 -12.11
N TYR A 65 -11.17 -7.68 -11.77
CA TYR A 65 -10.17 -6.68 -11.44
C TYR A 65 -10.50 -6.12 -10.07
N ASN A 66 -9.57 -6.11 -9.15
CA ASN A 66 -9.72 -5.51 -7.84
C ASN A 66 -8.88 -4.25 -7.80
N LYS A 67 -9.49 -3.10 -7.51
CA LYS A 67 -8.76 -1.85 -7.31
C LYS A 67 -9.18 -1.21 -5.99
N GLY A 68 -8.23 -1.16 -5.07
CA GLY A 68 -8.26 -0.38 -3.84
C GLY A 68 -7.53 0.95 -4.05
N VAL A 69 -8.18 2.09 -3.83
CA VAL A 69 -7.52 3.40 -3.86
C VAL A 69 -7.52 4.01 -2.47
N ILE A 70 -6.33 4.37 -1.99
CA ILE A 70 -6.10 5.18 -0.79
C ILE A 70 -5.83 6.62 -1.26
N GLN A 71 -6.71 7.54 -0.87
CA GLN A 71 -6.56 8.95 -1.23
C GLN A 71 -5.35 9.60 -0.53
N ALA A 72 -4.85 10.69 -1.10
CA ALA A 72 -3.78 11.45 -0.47
C ALA A 72 -4.21 11.93 0.93
N GLY A 73 -3.27 11.91 1.87
CA GLY A 73 -3.51 12.30 3.25
C GLY A 73 -4.35 11.32 4.07
N GLN A 74 -4.78 10.18 3.53
CA GLN A 74 -5.63 9.21 4.24
C GLN A 74 -4.86 8.07 4.90
N TRP A 75 -3.54 8.10 4.86
CA TRP A 75 -2.72 7.13 5.56
C TRP A 75 -2.81 7.40 7.06
N LYS A 76 -3.02 6.36 7.86
CA LYS A 76 -3.07 6.39 9.31
C LYS A 76 -1.98 5.48 9.85
N LEU A 77 -1.12 6.04 10.68
CA LEU A 77 -0.14 5.31 11.47
C LEU A 77 -0.82 4.79 12.74
N ASN A 78 -0.71 3.50 12.98
CA ASN A 78 -1.25 2.82 14.17
C ASN A 78 -2.71 3.20 14.46
N ASP A 79 -3.53 3.35 13.40
CA ASP A 79 -4.95 3.70 13.43
C ASP A 79 -5.34 5.05 14.07
N ARG A 80 -4.35 5.90 14.41
CA ARG A 80 -4.60 7.14 15.17
C ARG A 80 -3.94 8.38 14.57
N PHE A 81 -2.72 8.25 14.06
CA PHE A 81 -1.97 9.38 13.54
C PHE A 81 -2.11 9.46 12.02
N GLN A 82 -2.96 10.36 11.55
CA GLN A 82 -3.14 10.57 10.12
C GLN A 82 -1.93 11.30 9.52
N ILE A 83 -1.27 10.68 8.55
CA ILE A 83 -0.23 11.32 7.75
C ILE A 83 -0.93 12.10 6.64
N SER A 84 -1.12 13.40 6.84
CA SER A 84 -1.76 14.28 5.87
C SER A 84 -0.94 14.48 4.59
N ASP A 85 0.38 14.33 4.66
CA ASP A 85 1.32 14.39 3.50
C ASP A 85 1.53 13.01 2.84
N SER A 86 0.58 12.08 2.97
CA SER A 86 0.71 10.77 2.32
C SER A 86 0.34 10.84 0.84
N PRO A 87 1.14 10.24 -0.07
CA PRO A 87 0.83 10.23 -1.48
C PRO A 87 -0.37 9.34 -1.79
N LYS A 88 -1.16 9.74 -2.79
CA LYS A 88 -2.25 8.90 -3.31
C LYS A 88 -1.68 7.57 -3.78
N SER A 89 -2.21 6.48 -3.25
CA SER A 89 -1.73 5.14 -3.52
C SER A 89 -2.88 4.25 -3.97
N ALA A 90 -2.64 3.42 -4.98
CA ALA A 90 -3.63 2.47 -5.47
C ALA A 90 -3.01 1.08 -5.47
N LEU A 91 -3.70 0.13 -4.84
CA LEU A 91 -3.41 -1.29 -4.96
C LEU A 91 -4.41 -1.85 -5.97
N SER A 92 -3.91 -2.49 -7.02
CA SER A 92 -4.77 -3.19 -7.97
C SER A 92 -4.25 -4.56 -8.32
N ALA A 93 -5.16 -5.52 -8.46
CA ALA A 93 -4.86 -6.89 -8.82
C ALA A 93 -5.83 -7.39 -9.91
N LEU A 94 -5.29 -8.07 -10.92
CA LEU A 94 -6.08 -8.81 -11.90
C LEU A 94 -6.26 -10.24 -11.38
N SER A 95 -7.47 -10.79 -11.53
CA SER A 95 -7.79 -12.17 -11.17
C SER A 95 -8.38 -12.91 -12.37
N PHE A 96 -7.95 -14.14 -12.57
CA PHE A 96 -8.43 -15.02 -13.63
C PHE A 96 -8.81 -16.38 -13.04
N ARG A 97 -9.91 -16.95 -13.51
CA ARG A 97 -10.38 -18.28 -13.11
C ARG A 97 -11.01 -19.02 -14.29
N THR A 98 -10.54 -20.24 -14.53
CA THR A 98 -11.14 -21.17 -15.48
C THR A 98 -11.79 -22.33 -14.72
N MET A 99 -13.01 -22.71 -15.12
CA MET A 99 -13.66 -23.94 -14.68
C MET A 99 -14.03 -24.78 -15.89
N ILE A 100 -13.74 -26.06 -15.83
CA ILE A 100 -14.10 -27.05 -16.85
C ILE A 100 -15.09 -28.02 -16.20
N TYR A 101 -16.22 -28.25 -16.87
CA TYR A 101 -17.27 -29.16 -16.44
C TYR A 101 -17.24 -30.40 -17.32
N PHE A 102 -17.20 -31.58 -16.69
CA PHE A 102 -17.38 -32.87 -17.33
C PHE A 102 -18.59 -33.56 -16.70
N GLY A 103 -19.54 -33.97 -17.52
CA GLY A 103 -20.71 -34.75 -17.15
C GLY A 103 -20.40 -36.23 -17.25
N LEU A 104 -20.81 -36.98 -16.22
CA LEU A 104 -20.73 -38.44 -16.18
C LEU A 104 -21.61 -39.08 -17.27
#